data_AF-A0A011VQN5-F1
#
_entry.id   AF-A0A011VQN5-F1
#
_cell.length_a   1.000
_cell.length_b   1.000
_cell.length_c   1.000
_cell.angle_alpha   90.00
_cell.angle_beta   90.00
_cell.angle_gamma   90.00
#
_symmetry.space_group_name_H-M   'P 1'
#
loop_
_entity.id
_entity.type
_entity.pdbx_description
1 polymer ?
#
loop_
_entity_poly.entity_id
_entity_poly.type
_entity_poly.pdbx_seq_one_letter_code
_entity_poly.pdbx_strand_id
1 'polypeptide(L)' 'MLNFPDTDYHTAEELCPFFENDSLKTIRNALNELYDAGYLRRSGKTYMVNKVRITQMKLA' A
#
# COMPACT_ATOMS: atom_id res chain seq x y z
N MET A 1 -4.73 19.12 9.24
CA MET A 1 -5.13 17.70 9.42
C MET A 1 -3.92 16.96 9.96
N LEU A 2 -3.92 16.62 11.25
CA LEU A 2 -2.90 15.76 11.85
C LEU A 2 -3.07 14.36 11.25
N ASN A 3 -2.04 13.86 10.55
CA ASN A 3 -1.99 12.48 10.08
C ASN A 3 -2.04 11.56 11.29
N PHE A 4 -3.17 10.91 11.57
CA PHE A 4 -3.15 9.74 12.43
C PHE A 4 -2.43 8.63 11.66
N PRO A 5 -1.24 8.18 12.11
CA PRO A 5 -0.45 7.20 11.38
C PRO A 5 -1.09 5.81 11.45
N ASP A 6 -1.86 5.51 12.48
CA ASP A 6 -2.18 4.13 12.87
C ASP A 6 -3.12 3.39 11.90
N THR A 7 -3.72 4.06 10.92
CA THR A 7 -4.70 3.46 10.00
C THR A 7 -4.17 3.18 8.58
N ASP A 8 -2.96 3.64 8.22
CA ASP A 8 -2.45 3.48 6.85
C ASP A 8 -1.52 2.27 6.67
N TYR A 9 -1.29 1.48 7.71
CA TYR A 9 -0.33 0.37 7.70
C TYR A 9 -1.06 -0.96 7.60
N HIS A 10 -0.85 -1.67 6.49
CA HIS A 10 -1.42 -2.99 6.28
C HIS A 10 -0.37 -3.98 5.79
N THR A 11 -0.49 -5.22 6.25
CA THR A 11 0.26 -6.37 5.73
C THR A 11 -0.44 -6.95 4.50
N ALA A 12 0.28 -7.73 3.69
CA ALA A 12 -0.33 -8.42 2.56
C ALA A 12 -1.38 -9.45 3.03
N GLU A 13 -1.17 -10.04 4.21
CA GLU A 13 -2.04 -11.00 4.86
C GLU A 13 -3.38 -10.38 5.26
N GLU A 14 -3.36 -9.16 5.80
CA GLU A 14 -4.58 -8.39 6.12
C GLU A 14 -5.35 -7.98 4.87
N LEU A 15 -4.64 -7.74 3.76
CA LEU A 15 -5.27 -7.35 2.49
C LEU A 15 -5.87 -8.54 1.74
N CYS A 16 -5.33 -9.76 1.92
CA CYS A 16 -5.75 -10.95 1.17
C CYS A 16 -7.25 -11.25 1.18
N PRO A 17 -7.97 -11.15 2.32
CA PRO A 17 -9.41 -11.40 2.36
C PRO A 17 -10.24 -10.42 1.52
N PHE A 18 -9.73 -9.23 1.22
CA PHE A 18 -10.45 -8.22 0.44
C PHE A 18 -10.38 -8.47 -1.07
N PHE A 19 -9.50 -9.37 -1.52
CA PHE A 19 -9.33 -9.73 -2.92
C PHE A 19 -9.67 -11.20 -3.13
N GLU A 20 -10.97 -11.50 -3.19
CA GLU A 20 -11.53 -12.87 -3.22
C GLU A 20 -10.92 -13.78 -4.31
N ASN A 21 -10.43 -13.20 -5.40
CA ASN A 21 -9.85 -13.93 -6.54
C ASN A 21 -8.31 -13.97 -6.54
N ASP A 22 -7.65 -13.22 -5.66
CA ASP A 22 -6.20 -13.09 -5.67
C ASP A 22 -5.53 -13.91 -4.58
N SER A 23 -4.45 -14.60 -4.96
CA SER A 23 -3.60 -15.28 -3.99
C SER A 23 -2.76 -14.27 -3.20
N LEU A 24 -2.36 -14.63 -1.99
CA LEU A 24 -1.40 -13.84 -1.19
C LEU A 24 -0.10 -13.54 -1.96
N LYS A 25 0.33 -14.45 -2.86
CA LYS A 25 1.49 -14.23 -3.74
C LYS A 25 1.23 -13.10 -4.73
N THR A 26 0.06 -13.10 -5.37
CA THR A 26 -0.36 -12.05 -6.31
C THR A 26 -0.38 -10.69 -5.61
N ILE A 27 -0.96 -10.62 -4.42
CA ILE A 27 -1.05 -9.39 -3.64
C ILE A 27 0.34 -8.89 -3.24
N ARG A 28 1.24 -9.76 -2.78
CA ARG A 28 2.62 -9.38 -2.49
C ARG A 28 3.36 -8.85 -3.71
N ASN A 29 3.14 -9.46 -4.88
CA ASN A 29 3.73 -8.97 -6.12
C ASN A 29 3.22 -7.57 -6.47
N ALA A 30 1.90 -7.35 -6.43
CA ALA A 30 1.31 -6.03 -6.69
C ALA A 30 1.80 -4.97 -5.69
N LEU A 31 1.90 -5.30 -4.41
CA LEU A 31 2.43 -4.38 -3.39
C LEU A 31 3.91 -4.05 -3.62
N ASN A 32 4.72 -5.01 -4.08
CA ASN A 32 6.10 -4.76 -4.46
C ASN A 32 6.19 -3.86 -5.70
N GLU A 33 5.38 -4.10 -6.72
CA GLU A 33 5.33 -3.24 -7.92
C GLU A 33 4.96 -1.79 -7.56
N LEU A 34 3.97 -1.60 -6.68
CA LEU A 34 3.56 -0.27 -6.20
C LEU A 34 4.62 0.38 -5.30
N TYR A 35 5.36 -0.42 -4.52
CA TYR A 35 6.49 0.05 -3.72
C TYR A 35 7.67 0.50 -4.60
N ASP A 36 8.04 -0.30 -5.61
CA ASP A 36 9.11 0.02 -6.56
C ASP A 36 8.74 1.25 -7.40
N ALA A 37 7.47 1.35 -7.79
CA ALA A 37 6.91 2.54 -8.41
C ALA A 37 6.76 3.71 -7.42
N GLY A 38 7.16 3.58 -6.15
CA GLY A 38 7.21 4.63 -5.14
C GLY A 38 5.86 5.15 -4.63
N TYR A 39 4.76 4.49 -4.99
CA TYR A 39 3.41 4.81 -4.49
C TYR A 39 3.18 4.31 -3.06
N LEU A 40 3.96 3.30 -2.63
CA LEU A 40 3.95 2.81 -1.26
C LEU A 40 5.27 3.12 -0.54
N ARG A 41 5.20 3.17 0.78
CA ARG A 41 6.34 3.04 1.69
C ARG A 41 6.18 1.73 2.45
N ARG A 42 7.30 1.16 2.90
CA ARG A 42 7.31 -0.10 3.65
C ARG A 42 8.00 0.11 4.99
N SER A 43 7.41 -0.40 6.06
CA SER A 43 8.01 -0.48 7.39
C SER A 43 7.97 -1.93 7.88
N GLY A 44 9.10 -2.63 7.81
CA GLY A 44 9.12 -4.07 8.06
C GLY A 44 8.24 -4.83 7.07
N LYS A 45 7.15 -5.43 7.57
CA LYS A 45 6.16 -6.20 6.78
C LYS A 45 4.91 -5.40 6.37
N THR A 46 4.75 -4.19 6.90
CA THR A 46 3.57 -3.36 6.59
C THR A 46 3.87 -2.41 5.45
N TYR A 47 2.87 -2.21 4.61
CA TYR A 47 2.84 -1.25 3.53
C TYR A 47 1.96 -0.07 3.95
N MET A 48 2.37 1.12 3.55
CA MET A 48 1.57 2.33 3.72
C MET A 48 1.59 3.17 2.45
N VAL A 49 0.54 3.96 2.26
CA VAL A 49 0.40 4.84 1.12
C VAL A 49 1.42 5.99 1.18
N ASN A 50 2.18 6.21 0.11
CA ASN A 50 3.08 7.36 -0.01
C ASN A 50 2.28 8.62 -0.35
N LYS A 51 1.67 9.23 0.67
CA LYS A 51 0.81 10.41 0.52
C LYS A 51 1.51 11.58 -0.19
N VAL A 52 2.82 11.77 0.02
CA VAL A 52 3.59 12.83 -0.66
C VAL A 52 3.53 12.65 -2.18
N ARG A 53 3.74 11.43 -2.67
CA ARG A 53 3.70 11.14 -4.11
C ARG A 53 2.28 11.20 -4.67
N ILE A 54 1.29 10.71 -3.93
CA ILE A 54 -0.10 10.69 -4.40
C ILE A 54 -0.71 12.09 -4.42
N THR A 55 -0.40 12.96 -3.44
CA THR A 55 -0.84 14.36 -3.48
C THR A 55 -0.22 15.13 -4.66
N GLN A 56 0.93 14.68 -5.19
CA GLN A 56 1.53 15.22 -6.41
C GLN A 56 0.86 14.71 -7.70
N MET A 57 0.07 13.63 -7.63
CA MET A 57 -0.84 13.23 -8.71
C MET A 57 -2.06 14.17 -8.69
N LYS A 58 -1.88 15.42 -9.12
CA LYS A 58 -3.04 16.26 -9.45
C LYS A 58 -3.81 15.56 -10.57
N LEU A 59 -5.12 15.37 -10.36
CA LEU A 59 -6.06 14.98 -11.41
C LEU A 59 -5.88 15.95 -12.58
N ALA A 60 -5.30 15.45 -13.67
CA ALA A 60 -5.27 16.14 -14.96
C ALA A 60 -6.67 16.11 -15.58
#